data_AF-A0A8T9Q3M9-F1
#
_entry.id   AF-A0A8T9Q3M9-F1
#
_cell.length_a   1.000
_cell.length_b   1.000
_cell.length_c   1.000
_cell.angle_alpha   90.00
_cell.angle_beta   90.00
_cell.angle_gamma   90.00
#
_symmetry.space_group_name_H-M   'P 1'
#
loop_
_entity.id
_entity.type
_entity.pdbx_description
1 polymer ?
#
loop_
_entity_poly.entity_id
_entity_poly.type
_entity_poly.pdbx_seq_one_letter_code
_entity_poly.pdbx_strand_id
1 'polypeptide(L)'
;MLVAGSISTAVAQGPRPQKVFTEDIDRFWVAYDSVQTTTDHARQLAFVTDLYIKPGTAGLAAFIKVRDNSAERWVTLINKYPGIGPRFGPIR
;
A
#
# COMPACT_ATOMS: atom_id res chain seq x y z
N MET A 1 -28.10 12.61 -55.56
CA MET A 1 -27.07 11.74 -54.92
C MET A 1 -27.05 12.11 -53.45
N LEU A 2 -27.57 11.26 -52.56
CA LEU A 2 -27.61 11.50 -51.11
C LEU A 2 -26.81 10.36 -50.46
N VAL A 3 -25.68 10.68 -49.81
CA VAL A 3 -24.96 9.72 -48.96
C VAL A 3 -25.27 10.10 -47.51
N ALA A 4 -26.08 9.27 -46.85
CA ALA A 4 -26.42 9.40 -45.44
C ALA A 4 -25.22 8.98 -44.58
N GLY A 5 -24.71 9.90 -43.76
CA GLY A 5 -23.69 9.60 -42.76
C GLY A 5 -24.29 8.83 -41.58
N SER A 6 -23.66 7.72 -41.20
CA SER A 6 -24.06 6.94 -40.01
C SER A 6 -23.36 7.52 -38.78
N ILE A 7 -24.15 7.99 -37.81
CA ILE A 7 -23.64 8.36 -36.47
C ILE A 7 -23.46 7.09 -35.64
N SER A 8 -22.24 6.82 -35.18
CA SER A 8 -21.96 5.75 -34.22
C SER A 8 -22.11 6.29 -32.80
N THR A 9 -23.12 5.83 -32.08
CA THR A 9 -23.33 6.15 -30.65
C THR A 9 -22.33 5.36 -29.80
N ALA A 10 -21.42 6.05 -29.12
CA ALA A 10 -20.56 5.43 -28.11
C ALA A 10 -21.39 5.12 -26.85
N VAL A 11 -21.43 3.85 -26.45
CA VAL A 11 -22.02 3.43 -25.18
C VAL A 11 -21.07 3.74 -24.02
N ALA A 12 -21.53 4.53 -23.04
CA ALA A 12 -20.75 4.77 -21.83
C ALA A 12 -20.64 3.47 -21.01
N GLN A 13 -19.43 3.06 -20.67
CA GLN A 13 -19.20 1.89 -19.81
C GLN A 13 -19.59 2.25 -18.37
N GLY A 14 -20.56 1.53 -17.79
CA GLY A 14 -20.98 1.70 -16.40
C GLY A 14 -19.85 1.41 -15.39
N PRO A 15 -20.00 1.84 -14.13
CA PRO A 15 -18.95 1.68 -13.12
C PRO A 15 -18.60 0.20 -12.94
N ARG A 16 -17.33 -0.13 -13.17
CA ARG A 16 -16.80 -1.47 -12.90
C ARG A 16 -16.53 -1.57 -11.39
N PRO A 17 -16.95 -2.66 -10.72
CA PRO A 17 -16.62 -2.87 -9.32
C PRO A 17 -15.09 -2.92 -9.17
N GLN A 18 -14.52 -1.92 -8.51
CA GLN A 18 -13.10 -1.89 -8.17
C GLN A 18 -12.91 -2.63 -6.85
N LYS A 19 -12.13 -3.71 -6.88
CA LYS A 19 -11.77 -4.43 -5.66
C LYS A 19 -10.72 -3.63 -4.91
N VAL A 20 -11.08 -3.13 -3.73
CA VAL A 20 -10.16 -2.42 -2.82
C VAL A 20 -9.62 -3.44 -1.82
N PHE A 21 -8.30 -3.47 -1.67
CA PHE A 21 -7.60 -4.31 -0.69
C PHE A 21 -7.02 -3.39 0.37
N THR A 22 -7.41 -3.59 1.63
CA THR A 22 -6.99 -2.76 2.78
C THR A 22 -6.07 -3.51 3.74
N GLU A 23 -5.80 -4.79 3.50
CA GLU A 23 -5.02 -5.65 4.40
C GLU A 23 -3.56 -5.17 4.55
N ASP A 24 -3.04 -4.44 3.56
CA ASP A 24 -1.72 -3.83 3.64
C ASP A 24 -1.61 -2.73 4.70
N ILE A 25 -2.75 -2.11 5.09
CA ILE A 25 -2.81 -1.11 6.16
C ILE A 25 -2.60 -1.79 7.52
N ASP A 26 -3.28 -2.91 7.75
CA ASP A 26 -3.12 -3.68 9.00
C ASP A 26 -1.69 -4.22 9.14
N ARG A 27 -1.15 -4.78 8.05
CA ARG A 27 0.23 -5.26 7.98
C ARG A 27 1.25 -4.16 8.30
N PHE A 28 1.03 -2.96 7.78
CA PHE A 28 1.89 -1.82 8.05
C PHE A 28 1.95 -1.51 9.55
N TRP A 29 0.80 -1.46 10.24
CA TRP A 29 0.78 -1.14 11.67
C TRP A 29 1.42 -2.22 12.53
N VAL A 30 1.23 -3.50 12.19
CA VAL A 30 1.93 -4.60 12.87
C VAL A 30 3.46 -4.47 12.73
N ALA A 31 3.94 -4.13 11.53
CA ALA A 31 5.37 -3.88 11.30
C ALA A 31 5.86 -2.64 12.07
N TYR A 32 5.08 -1.55 12.08
CA TYR A 32 5.39 -0.32 12.82
C TYR A 32 5.58 -0.59 14.31
N ASP A 33 4.59 -1.22 14.95
CA ASP A 33 4.65 -1.53 16.38
C ASP A 33 5.84 -2.43 16.70
N SER A 34 6.11 -3.43 15.84
CA SER A 34 7.25 -4.35 16.00
C SER A 34 8.59 -3.62 15.93
N VAL A 35 8.76 -2.67 15.00
CA VAL A 35 9.98 -1.84 14.87
C VAL A 35 10.23 -1.03 16.14
N GLN A 36 9.19 -0.51 16.79
CA GLN A 36 9.33 0.27 18.03
C GLN A 36 9.77 -0.57 19.24
N THR A 37 9.66 -1.91 19.18
CA THR A 37 10.05 -2.78 20.30
C THR A 37 11.57 -2.98 20.43
N THR A 38 12.35 -2.54 19.45
CA THR A 38 13.80 -2.78 19.41
C THR A 38 14.56 -1.64 18.78
N THR A 39 15.83 -1.48 19.16
CA THR A 39 16.79 -0.56 18.53
C THR A 39 17.76 -1.27 17.57
N ASP A 40 17.67 -2.60 17.48
CA ASP A 40 18.48 -3.39 16.54
C ASP A 40 17.99 -3.16 15.11
N HIS A 41 18.80 -2.45 14.32
CA HIS A 41 18.46 -2.09 12.95
C HIS A 41 18.19 -3.30 12.05
N ALA A 42 18.95 -4.39 12.19
CA ALA A 42 18.74 -5.58 11.37
C ALA A 42 17.39 -6.25 11.69
N ARG A 43 16.99 -6.27 12.97
CA ARG A 43 15.66 -6.73 13.37
C ARG A 43 14.55 -5.81 12.87
N GLN A 44 14.74 -4.50 12.89
CA GLN A 44 13.77 -3.55 12.34
C GLN A 44 13.55 -3.77 10.83
N LEU A 45 14.62 -4.00 10.07
CA LEU A 45 14.53 -4.33 8.65
C LEU A 45 13.77 -5.64 8.41
N ALA A 46 14.05 -6.66 9.23
CA ALA A 46 13.34 -7.94 9.16
C ALA A 46 11.84 -7.76 9.41
N PHE A 47 11.43 -6.98 10.43
CA PHE A 47 10.02 -6.71 10.70
C PHE A 47 9.31 -6.04 9.53
N VAL A 48 9.89 -4.97 8.96
CA VAL A 48 9.29 -4.30 7.79
C VAL A 48 9.20 -5.22 6.58
N THR A 49 10.23 -6.04 6.36
CA THR A 49 10.27 -6.96 5.21
C THR A 49 9.23 -8.06 5.34
N ASP A 50 9.23 -8.77 6.47
CA ASP A 50 8.46 -10.00 6.63
C ASP A 50 6.99 -9.76 7.00
N LEU A 51 6.68 -8.66 7.70
CA LEU A 51 5.33 -8.37 8.17
C LEU A 51 4.54 -7.47 7.20
N TYR A 52 5.23 -6.66 6.39
CA TYR A 52 4.60 -5.67 5.51
C TYR A 52 4.91 -5.86 4.02
N ILE A 53 6.19 -5.84 3.63
CA ILE A 53 6.58 -5.81 2.21
C ILE A 53 6.30 -7.15 1.51
N LYS A 54 6.84 -8.25 2.07
CA LYS A 54 6.76 -9.59 1.48
C LYS A 54 5.33 -10.15 1.39
N PRO A 55 4.46 -10.04 2.42
CA PRO A 55 3.07 -10.48 2.33
C PRO A 55 2.14 -9.46 1.64
N GLY A 56 2.69 -8.33 1.15
CA GLY A 56 1.95 -7.24 0.54
C GLY A 56 1.14 -7.63 -0.69
N THR A 57 0.08 -6.87 -0.98
CA THR A 57 -0.69 -7.07 -2.21
C THR A 57 0.12 -6.73 -3.47
N ALA A 58 -0.37 -7.16 -4.63
CA ALA A 58 0.19 -6.74 -5.92
C ALA A 58 0.20 -5.21 -6.09
N GLY A 59 -0.78 -4.52 -5.51
CA GLY A 59 -0.84 -3.05 -5.50
C GLY A 59 0.31 -2.43 -4.72
N LEU A 60 0.59 -2.95 -3.52
CA LEU A 60 1.74 -2.52 -2.72
C LEU A 60 3.07 -2.84 -3.41
N ALA A 61 3.22 -4.03 -3.99
CA ALA A 61 4.43 -4.40 -4.73
C ALA A 61 4.69 -3.45 -5.92
N ALA A 62 3.65 -3.06 -6.66
CA ALA A 62 3.75 -2.07 -7.73
C ALA A 62 4.13 -0.69 -7.18
N PHE A 63 3.51 -0.26 -6.08
CA PHE A 63 3.80 1.01 -5.43
C PHE A 63 5.26 1.09 -4.94
N ILE A 64 5.77 0.02 -4.33
CA ILE A 64 7.16 -0.06 -3.87
C ILE A 64 8.14 0.14 -5.02
N LYS A 65 7.91 -0.53 -6.16
CA LYS A 65 8.77 -0.42 -7.35
C LYS A 65 8.79 1.01 -7.92
N VAL A 66 7.63 1.66 -8.00
CA VAL A 66 7.53 3.00 -8.60
C VAL A 66 8.14 4.07 -7.69
N ARG A 67 8.13 3.85 -6.38
CA ARG A 67 8.57 4.84 -5.38
C ARG A 67 9.95 4.56 -4.79
N ASP A 68 10.61 3.49 -5.23
CA ASP A 68 11.85 2.96 -4.67
C ASP A 68 11.78 2.86 -3.14
N ASN A 69 10.64 2.36 -2.64
CA ASN A 69 10.38 2.25 -1.21
C ASN A 69 10.99 0.96 -0.66
N SER A 70 12.18 1.05 -0.10
CA SER A 70 12.84 -0.08 0.56
C SER A 70 12.45 -0.22 2.05
N ALA A 71 12.81 -1.37 2.64
CA ALA A 71 12.67 -1.59 4.08
C ALA A 71 13.46 -0.54 4.89
N GLU A 72 14.66 -0.17 4.44
CA GLU A 72 15.52 0.86 5.04
C GLU A 72 14.81 2.21 5.08
N ARG A 73 14.14 2.58 3.99
CA ARG A 73 13.40 3.85 3.91
C ARG A 73 12.26 3.89 4.92
N TRP A 74 11.53 2.79 5.06
CA TRP A 74 10.46 2.67 6.04
C TRP A 74 10.98 2.71 7.48
N VAL A 75 12.00 1.91 7.81
CA VAL A 75 12.63 1.93 9.14
C VAL A 75 13.11 3.34 9.51
N THR A 76 13.76 4.03 8.57
CA THR A 76 14.19 5.43 8.74
C THR A 76 13.02 6.35 9.09
N LEU A 77 11.91 6.25 8.37
CA LEU A 77 10.73 7.09 8.62
C LEU A 77 10.05 6.75 9.95
N ILE A 78 9.93 5.47 10.29
CA ILE A 78 9.31 5.01 11.54
C ILE A 78 10.10 5.52 12.75
N ASN A 79 11.43 5.37 12.72
CA ASN A 79 12.31 5.84 13.79
C ASN A 79 12.33 7.38 13.88
N LYS A 80 12.21 8.09 12.75
CA LYS A 80 12.14 9.55 12.72
C LYS A 80 10.82 10.08 13.30
N TYR A 81 9.74 9.31 13.21
CA TYR A 81 8.40 9.73 13.62
C TYR A 81 7.68 8.67 14.49
N PRO A 82 8.13 8.44 15.73
CA PRO A 82 7.65 7.35 16.57
C PRO A 82 6.28 7.56 17.24
N GLY A 83 5.62 8.71 17.01
CA GLY A 83 4.37 9.09 17.66
C GLY A 83 3.13 9.13 16.75
N ILE A 84 3.22 8.62 15.52
CA ILE A 84 2.11 8.66 14.53
C ILE A 84 1.27 7.36 14.57
N GLY A 85 1.67 6.38 15.37
CA GLY A 85 1.01 5.07 15.51
C GLY A 85 -0.47 5.14 15.96
N PRO A 86 -1.27 4.09 15.71
CA PRO A 86 -2.71 4.14 15.89
C PRO A 86 -3.07 4.25 17.38
N ARG A 87 -3.71 5.34 17.78
CA ARG A 87 -4.49 5.38 19.04
C ARG A 87 -5.83 4.65 18.94
N PHE A 88 -6.11 4.00 17.81
CA PHE A 88 -7.40 3.38 17.49
C PHE A 88 -7.13 2.07 16.73
N GLY A 89 -7.81 0.98 17.13
CA GLY A 89 -7.60 -0.39 16.65
C GLY A 89 -7.86 -0.61 15.14
N PRO A 90 -7.81 -1.87 14.67
CA PRO A 90 -7.84 -2.19 13.23
C PRO A 90 -9.04 -1.53 12.54
N ILE A 91 -8.75 -0.87 11.41
CA ILE A 91 -9.73 -0.13 10.62
C ILE A 91 -10.51 -1.15 9.79
N ARG A 92 -11.49 -1.81 10.42
CA ARG A 92 -12.43 -2.71 9.75
C ARG A 92 -13.52 -1.93 9.05
#